data_AF-A0A2D7A174-F1
#
_entry.id   AF-A0A2D7A174-F1
#
_cell.length_a   1.000
_cell.length_b   1.000
_cell.length_c   1.000
_cell.angle_alpha   90.00
_cell.angle_beta   90.00
_cell.angle_gamma   90.00
#
_symmetry.space_group_name_H-M   'P 1'
#
loop_
_entity.id
_entity.type
_entity.pdbx_description
1 polymer ?
#
loop_
_entity_poly.entity_id
_entity_poly.type
_entity_poly.pdbx_seq_one_letter_code
_entity_poly.pdbx_strand_id
1 'polypeptide(L)'
;MDTKALIVQYSDETKTLPDGSKVIYAESDDKIVLYHKIPFEKGITYVYKRDDNTITVNNSPGTNDDKRSMIQLGTYFLKNSKEEDLVTVNVKGDK
;
A
#
# COMPACT_ATOMS: atom_id res chain seq x y z
N MET A 1 18.40 -13.02 7.75
CA MET A 1 16.93 -13.00 7.69
C MET A 1 16.56 -12.44 6.34
N ASP A 2 15.99 -13.31 5.50
CA ASP A 2 15.41 -12.89 4.22
C ASP A 2 14.10 -12.19 4.57
N THR A 3 14.02 -10.89 4.31
CA THR A 3 12.75 -10.17 4.50
C THR A 3 11.80 -10.67 3.43
N LYS A 4 10.76 -11.39 3.86
CA LYS A 4 9.64 -11.72 2.99
C LYS A 4 8.73 -10.50 2.94
N ALA A 5 8.50 -9.98 1.75
CA ALA A 5 7.49 -8.96 1.52
C ALA A 5 6.33 -9.58 0.71
N LEU A 6 5.12 -9.27 1.11
CA LEU A 6 3.89 -9.59 0.40
C LEU A 6 3.38 -8.33 -0.27
N ILE A 7 3.13 -8.39 -1.58
CA ILE A 7 2.51 -7.29 -2.32
C ILE A 7 1.13 -7.75 -2.76
N VAL A 8 0.09 -7.01 -2.39
CA VAL A 8 -1.30 -7.22 -2.79
C VAL A 8 -1.74 -6.08 -3.70
N GLN A 9 -2.21 -6.44 -4.89
CA GLN A 9 -2.71 -5.50 -5.90
C GLN A 9 -3.74 -6.19 -6.79
N TYR A 10 -4.45 -5.42 -7.63
CA TYR A 10 -5.26 -6.03 -8.69
C TYR A 10 -4.39 -6.83 -9.66
N SER A 11 -4.87 -7.99 -10.08
CA SER A 11 -4.24 -8.83 -11.10
C SER A 11 -4.34 -8.22 -12.50
N ASP A 12 -5.44 -7.52 -12.78
CA ASP A 12 -5.68 -6.76 -14.00
C ASP A 12 -5.23 -5.30 -13.83
N GLU A 13 -4.25 -4.87 -14.63
CA GLU A 13 -3.73 -3.51 -14.60
C GLU A 13 -4.76 -2.45 -15.03
N THR A 14 -5.82 -2.81 -15.72
CA THR A 14 -6.89 -1.85 -16.11
C THR A 14 -7.88 -1.61 -14.98
N LYS A 15 -7.89 -2.47 -13.96
CA LYS A 15 -8.82 -2.38 -12.84
C LYS A 15 -8.44 -1.26 -11.87
N THR A 16 -9.45 -0.55 -11.41
CA THR A 16 -9.32 0.57 -10.48
C THR A 16 -10.38 0.47 -9.40
N LEU A 17 -10.18 1.24 -8.34
CA LEU A 17 -11.21 1.52 -7.35
C LEU A 17 -12.36 2.34 -7.97
N PRO A 18 -13.52 2.45 -7.29
CA PRO A 18 -14.66 3.21 -7.80
C PRO A 18 -14.37 4.68 -8.12
N ASP A 19 -13.37 5.28 -7.47
CA ASP A 19 -12.90 6.65 -7.74
C ASP A 19 -11.89 6.74 -8.90
N GLY A 20 -11.62 5.62 -9.59
CA GLY A 20 -10.62 5.53 -10.65
C GLY A 20 -9.18 5.40 -10.15
N SER A 21 -8.96 5.40 -8.84
CA SER A 21 -7.62 5.30 -8.28
C SER A 21 -7.11 3.86 -8.22
N LYS A 22 -5.79 3.71 -8.12
CA LYS A 22 -5.12 2.44 -7.88
C LYS A 22 -4.48 2.44 -6.50
N VAL A 23 -4.54 1.30 -5.83
CA VAL A 23 -3.83 1.04 -4.58
C VAL A 23 -2.95 -0.20 -4.75
N ILE A 24 -1.71 -0.09 -4.29
CA ILE A 24 -0.81 -1.24 -4.08
C ILE A 24 -0.51 -1.28 -2.59
N TYR A 25 -0.80 -2.42 -1.97
CA TYR A 25 -0.49 -2.67 -0.57
C TYR A 25 0.72 -3.61 -0.51
N ALA A 26 1.74 -3.27 0.25
CA ALA A 26 2.86 -4.16 0.51
C ALA A 26 3.15 -4.24 2.00
N GLU A 27 3.42 -5.42 2.50
CA GLU A 27 3.78 -5.63 3.89
C GLU A 27 4.98 -6.55 4.04
N SER A 28 5.76 -6.28 5.06
CA SER A 28 6.92 -7.04 5.51
C SER A 28 6.94 -6.99 7.04
N ASP A 29 7.85 -7.74 7.67
CA ASP A 29 7.91 -7.82 9.14
C ASP A 29 8.11 -6.43 9.79
N ASP A 30 8.90 -5.55 9.17
CA ASP A 30 9.33 -4.25 9.70
C ASP A 30 8.41 -3.08 9.30
N LYS A 31 7.74 -3.16 8.15
CA LYS A 31 6.96 -2.03 7.62
C LYS A 31 5.80 -2.45 6.73
N ILE A 32 4.88 -1.51 6.58
CA ILE A 32 3.78 -1.54 5.61
C ILE A 32 3.98 -0.37 4.65
N VAL A 33 3.83 -0.63 3.36
CA VAL A 33 3.85 0.38 2.29
C VAL A 33 2.49 0.39 1.61
N LEU A 34 1.91 1.57 1.43
CA LEU A 34 0.71 1.76 0.63
C LEU A 34 0.99 2.81 -0.43
N TYR A 35 0.91 2.42 -1.69
CA TYR A 35 0.97 3.34 -2.81
C TYR A 35 -0.45 3.61 -3.32
N HIS A 36 -0.79 4.88 -3.47
CA HIS A 36 -2.08 5.34 -3.98
C HIS A 36 -1.87 6.25 -5.19
N LYS A 37 -2.58 5.98 -6.29
CA LYS A 37 -2.49 6.76 -7.52
C LYS A 37 -3.87 7.10 -8.04
N ILE A 38 -4.22 8.38 -7.95
CA ILE A 38 -5.38 8.96 -8.63
C ILE A 38 -4.97 9.30 -10.08
N PRO A 39 -5.86 9.16 -11.09
CA PRO A 39 -5.58 9.60 -12.46
C PRO A 39 -5.12 11.06 -12.50
N PHE A 40 -4.14 11.37 -13.37
CA PHE A 40 -3.57 12.72 -13.57
C PHE A 40 -2.87 13.39 -12.37
N GLU A 41 -2.90 12.80 -11.18
CA GLU A 41 -2.17 13.31 -9.99
C GLU A 41 -0.82 12.63 -9.77
N LYS A 42 0.04 13.18 -8.91
CA LYS A 42 1.23 12.45 -8.46
C LYS A 42 0.82 11.33 -7.51
N GLY A 43 1.50 10.19 -7.59
CA GLY A 43 1.27 9.09 -6.65
C GLY A 43 1.68 9.49 -5.22
N ILE A 44 0.98 8.94 -4.23
CA ILE A 44 1.28 9.10 -2.82
C ILE A 44 1.75 7.77 -2.28
N THR A 45 2.92 7.75 -1.65
CA THR A 45 3.48 6.56 -0.99
C THR A 45 3.49 6.79 0.51
N TYR A 46 2.73 5.99 1.22
CA TYR A 46 2.78 5.88 2.68
C TYR A 46 3.73 4.74 3.06
N VAL A 47 4.62 4.98 4.01
CA VAL A 47 5.45 3.94 4.62
C VAL A 47 5.28 4.03 6.12
N TYR A 48 4.62 3.03 6.70
CA TYR A 48 4.46 2.88 8.13
C TYR A 48 5.50 1.88 8.66
N LYS A 49 6.37 2.35 9.55
CA LYS A 49 7.37 1.51 10.23
C LYS A 49 6.80 1.01 11.55
N ARG A 50 6.91 -0.30 11.79
CA ARG A 50 6.29 -0.97 12.94
C ARG A 50 7.12 -0.84 14.21
N ASP A 51 8.43 -0.68 14.08
CA ASP A 51 9.40 -0.60 15.19
C ASP A 51 9.26 0.67 16.01
N ASP A 52 9.14 1.82 15.34
CA ASP A 52 9.06 3.14 15.96
C ASP A 52 7.68 3.79 15.83
N ASN A 53 6.72 3.08 15.21
CA ASN A 53 5.35 3.54 15.00
C ASN A 53 5.28 4.84 14.18
N THR A 54 6.28 5.12 13.35
CA THR A 54 6.34 6.31 12.49
C THR A 54 5.75 6.06 11.11
N ILE A 55 5.35 7.16 10.45
CA ILE A 55 4.91 7.14 9.06
C ILE A 55 5.69 8.17 8.26
N THR A 56 6.02 7.85 7.02
CA THR A 56 6.49 8.82 6.02
C THR A 56 5.55 8.86 4.85
N VAL A 57 5.34 10.05 4.29
CA VAL A 57 4.56 10.28 3.07
C VAL A 57 5.49 10.86 2.01
N ASN A 58 5.64 10.18 0.88
CA ASN A 58 6.53 10.59 -0.20
C ASN A 58 7.94 10.94 0.31
N ASN A 59 8.49 10.09 1.18
CA ASN A 59 9.80 10.22 1.83
C ASN A 59 9.95 11.40 2.82
N SER A 60 8.87 12.11 3.14
CA SER A 60 8.86 13.13 4.20
C SER A 60 8.25 12.57 5.48
N PRO A 61 8.67 13.02 6.68
CA PRO A 61 7.99 12.68 7.92
C PRO A 61 6.49 12.99 7.83
N GLY A 62 5.65 12.01 8.14
CA GLY A 62 4.21 12.17 8.19
C GLY A 62 3.69 12.40 9.60
N THR A 63 2.38 12.56 9.69
CA THR A 63 1.64 12.85 10.91
C THR A 63 0.71 11.70 11.29
N ASN A 64 0.03 11.82 12.44
CA ASN A 64 -1.03 10.89 12.81
C ASN A 64 -2.23 10.93 11.85
N ASP A 65 -2.47 12.06 11.17
CA ASP A 65 -3.50 12.14 10.15
C ASP A 65 -3.13 11.31 8.92
N ASP A 66 -1.87 11.35 8.49
CA ASP A 66 -1.38 10.51 7.39
C ASP A 66 -1.53 9.01 7.72
N LYS A 67 -1.28 8.63 8.99
CA LYS A 67 -1.50 7.26 9.46
C LYS A 67 -2.97 6.86 9.38
N ARG A 68 -3.89 7.76 9.77
CA ARG A 68 -5.33 7.54 9.61
C ARG A 68 -5.73 7.41 8.15
N SER A 69 -5.21 8.27 7.27
CA SER A 69 -5.45 8.23 5.83
C SER A 69 -4.97 6.94 5.20
N MET A 70 -3.76 6.46 5.56
CA MET A 70 -3.24 5.18 5.10
C MET A 70 -4.16 4.00 5.49
N ILE A 71 -4.64 3.95 6.73
CA ILE A 71 -5.56 2.90 7.21
C ILE A 71 -6.90 2.97 6.47
N GLN A 72 -7.43 4.18 6.27
CA GLN A 72 -8.68 4.40 5.54
C GLN A 72 -8.56 3.96 4.07
N LEU A 73 -7.44 4.26 3.42
CA LEU A 73 -7.16 3.82 2.05
C LEU A 73 -7.04 2.29 1.95
N GLY A 74 -6.34 1.64 2.88
CA GLY A 74 -6.28 0.17 2.93
C GLY A 74 -7.66 -0.46 3.15
N THR A 75 -8.47 0.11 4.05
CA THR A 75 -9.84 -0.34 4.28
C THR A 75 -10.72 -0.14 3.05
N TYR A 76 -10.59 1.01 2.37
CA TYR A 76 -11.31 1.30 1.14
C TYR A 76 -10.93 0.33 0.02
N PHE A 77 -9.64 0.03 -0.13
CA PHE A 77 -9.14 -0.95 -1.09
C PHE A 77 -9.75 -2.34 -0.84
N LEU A 78 -9.68 -2.85 0.39
CA LEU A 78 -10.23 -4.16 0.73
C LEU A 78 -11.76 -4.23 0.58
N LYS A 79 -12.48 -3.16 0.93
CA LYS A 79 -13.95 -3.11 0.83
C LYS A 79 -14.45 -3.12 -0.61
N ASN A 80 -13.68 -2.57 -1.54
CA ASN A 80 -14.07 -2.44 -2.95
C ASN A 80 -13.33 -3.43 -3.87
N SER A 81 -12.55 -4.35 -3.30
CA SER A 81 -11.90 -5.43 -4.03
C SER A 81 -12.57 -6.75 -3.72
N LYS A 82 -12.58 -7.65 -4.70
CA LYS A 82 -12.88 -9.06 -4.47
C LYS A 82 -11.58 -9.84 -4.47
N GLU A 83 -11.51 -10.89 -3.66
CA GLU A 83 -10.31 -11.74 -3.58
C GLU A 83 -9.90 -12.31 -4.95
N GLU A 84 -10.86 -12.69 -5.78
CA GLU A 84 -10.65 -13.18 -7.16
C GLU A 84 -9.95 -12.17 -8.09
N ASP A 85 -10.02 -10.89 -7.75
CA ASP A 85 -9.42 -9.80 -8.53
C ASP A 85 -8.00 -9.47 -8.07
N LEU A 86 -7.55 -10.04 -6.95
CA LEU A 86 -6.29 -9.69 -6.31
C LEU A 86 -5.23 -10.75 -6.58
N VAL A 87 -3.99 -10.28 -6.69
CA VAL A 87 -2.80 -11.13 -6.71
C VAL A 87 -1.92 -10.78 -5.53
N THR A 88 -1.38 -11.82 -4.88
CA THR A 88 -0.35 -11.69 -3.85
C THR A 88 1.00 -12.13 -4.41
N VAL A 89 1.93 -11.19 -4.51
CA VAL A 89 3.30 -11.45 -4.95
C VAL A 89 4.20 -11.60 -3.72
N ASN A 90 4.82 -12.78 -3.59
CA ASN A 90 5.84 -13.03 -2.58
C ASN A 90 7.19 -12.55 -3.11
N VAL A 91 7.74 -11.49 -2.52
CA VAL A 91 9.08 -11.01 -2.85
C VAL A 91 10.04 -11.48 -1.76
N LYS A 92 11.05 -12.23 -2.16
CA LYS A 92 12.24 -12.48 -1.33
C LYS A 92 13.29 -11.47 -1.77
N GLY A 93 13.74 -10.64 -0.84
CA GLY A 93 14.91 -9.81 -1.11
C GLY A 93 16.16 -10.68 -1.13
N ASP A 94 16.79 -10.85 -2.28
CA ASP A 94 18.18 -11.31 -2.34
C ASP A 94 19.04 -10.19 -1.76
N LYS A 95 19.81 -10.50 -0.70
CA LYS A 95 20.75 -9.56 -0.08
C LYS A 95 21.95 -9.28 -0.96
#